data_AF-A0A1Y3WMV8-F1
#
_entry.id   AF-A0A1Y3WMV8-F1
#
_cell.length_a   1.000
_cell.length_b   1.000
_cell.length_c   1.000
_cell.angle_alpha   90.00
_cell.angle_beta   90.00
_cell.angle_gamma   90.00
#
_symmetry.space_group_name_H-M   'P 1'
#
loop_
_entity.id
_entity.type
_entity.pdbx_description
1 polymer ?
#
loop_
_entity_poly.entity_id
_entity_poly.type
_entity_poly.pdbx_seq_one_letter_code
_entity_poly.pdbx_strand_id
1 'polypeptide(L)'
;MMKPFYRILLIGCLLLGYIPVSMAQKGLAVAPLFSGQYNHDKQAVVVLIKGKKLKPYNLLLFHSLTITDRPDDVALFEAAVRVDSSKAENSETVKSGDNTIAGYYQLPPASPGGENRFILFRKLSPGDATLIYLEGRTQLDRLINLFINKKQ
;
A
#
# COMPACT_ATOMS: atom_id res chain seq x y z
N MET A 1 -28.17 3.36 14.01
CA MET A 1 -28.56 4.22 12.88
C MET A 1 -27.29 4.65 12.15
N MET A 2 -26.87 3.86 11.16
CA MET A 2 -25.58 4.06 10.47
C MET A 2 -25.76 5.00 9.29
N LYS A 3 -24.94 6.05 9.20
CA LYS A 3 -24.88 6.95 8.05
C LYS A 3 -23.87 6.39 7.03
N PRO A 4 -24.25 6.23 5.75
CA PRO A 4 -23.37 5.70 4.72
C PRO A 4 -22.47 6.83 4.17
N PHE A 5 -21.25 6.94 4.69
CA PHE A 5 -20.22 7.84 4.12
C PHE A 5 -19.32 7.15 3.06
N TYR A 6 -19.56 5.88 2.74
CA TYR A 6 -18.81 5.12 1.73
C TYR A 6 -19.37 5.30 0.31
N ARG A 7 -19.48 6.53 -0.21
CA ARG A 7 -19.94 6.76 -1.59
C ARG A 7 -19.27 7.88 -2.39
N ILE A 8 -18.18 8.48 -1.93
CA ILE A 8 -17.48 9.50 -2.73
C ILE A 8 -15.98 9.23 -2.76
N LEU A 9 -15.55 8.39 -3.71
CA LEU A 9 -14.35 8.64 -4.51
C LEU A 9 -14.39 7.79 -5.79
N LEU A 10 -15.47 7.94 -6.56
CA LEU A 10 -15.51 7.53 -7.96
C LEU A 10 -15.27 8.79 -8.81
N ILE A 11 -14.51 8.61 -9.89
CA ILE A 11 -14.30 9.51 -11.04
C ILE A 11 -12.95 10.25 -11.07
N GLY A 12 -12.10 9.79 -11.99
CA GLY A 12 -11.31 10.70 -12.83
C GLY A 12 -9.79 10.64 -12.67
N CYS A 13 -9.14 9.64 -13.29
CA CYS A 13 -7.97 9.84 -14.16
C CYS A 13 -7.58 8.51 -14.80
N LEU A 14 -8.17 8.25 -15.95
CA LEU A 14 -7.66 7.33 -16.95
C LEU A 14 -6.29 7.85 -17.40
N LEU A 15 -5.20 7.23 -16.96
CA LEU A 15 -3.88 7.46 -17.53
C LEU A 15 -3.30 6.12 -17.98
N LEU A 16 -3.57 5.84 -19.26
CA LEU A 16 -2.87 4.83 -20.04
C LEU A 16 -1.40 5.27 -20.20
N GLY A 17 -0.52 4.62 -19.45
CA GLY A 17 0.92 4.75 -19.65
C GLY A 17 1.59 3.46 -19.18
N TYR A 18 2.26 2.76 -20.11
CA TYR A 18 3.29 1.79 -19.75
C TYR A 18 4.43 2.57 -19.10
N ILE A 19 4.38 2.72 -17.78
CA ILE A 19 5.50 3.24 -17.01
C ILE A 19 6.30 2.01 -16.56
N PRO A 20 7.59 1.90 -16.89
CA PRO A 20 8.45 0.93 -16.20
C PRO A 20 8.54 1.34 -14.72
N VAL A 21 7.65 0.79 -13.90
CA VAL A 21 7.67 0.91 -12.44
C VAL A 21 8.69 -0.11 -11.94
N SER A 22 9.98 0.18 -12.04
CA SER A 22 11.00 -0.84 -11.69
C SER A 22 12.22 -0.33 -10.91
N MET A 23 12.18 0.90 -10.37
CA MET A 23 13.29 1.41 -9.55
C MET A 23 12.92 1.62 -8.08
N ALA A 24 11.65 1.91 -7.77
CA ALA A 24 11.21 2.30 -6.42
C ALA A 24 11.15 1.10 -5.44
N GLN A 25 10.38 0.05 -5.76
CA GLN A 25 10.29 -1.15 -4.91
C GLN A 25 11.49 -2.11 -5.06
N LYS A 26 12.61 -1.72 -5.66
CA LYS A 26 13.70 -2.64 -5.98
C LYS A 26 14.21 -3.33 -4.70
N GLY A 27 14.32 -4.66 -4.75
CA GLY A 27 14.77 -5.49 -3.64
C GLY A 27 13.69 -5.87 -2.62
N LEU A 28 12.42 -5.53 -2.87
CA LEU A 28 11.27 -5.92 -2.05
C LEU A 28 10.50 -7.08 -2.71
N ALA A 29 10.00 -8.00 -1.89
CA ALA A 29 9.16 -9.10 -2.32
C ALA A 29 7.78 -8.63 -2.83
N VAL A 30 7.27 -7.48 -2.35
CA VAL A 30 6.03 -6.89 -2.85
C VAL A 30 6.17 -6.23 -4.23
N ALA A 31 7.39 -5.99 -4.72
CA ALA A 31 7.64 -5.28 -5.97
C ALA A 31 6.93 -5.90 -7.18
N PRO A 32 6.99 -7.23 -7.41
CA PRO A 32 6.37 -7.86 -8.57
C PRO A 32 4.86 -7.69 -8.63
N LEU A 33 4.20 -7.55 -7.47
CA LEU A 33 2.74 -7.37 -7.39
C LEU A 33 2.29 -6.04 -8.03
N PHE A 34 3.19 -5.06 -8.11
CA PHE A 34 2.95 -3.77 -8.76
C PHE A 34 3.37 -3.72 -10.24
N SER A 35 3.89 -4.82 -10.80
CA SER A 35 4.44 -4.88 -12.17
C SER A 35 3.41 -4.91 -13.30
N GLY A 36 2.16 -4.50 -13.02
CA GLY A 36 1.14 -4.24 -14.03
C GLY A 36 0.23 -5.43 -14.40
N GLN A 37 0.41 -6.60 -13.80
CA GLN A 37 -0.46 -7.77 -14.03
C GLN A 37 -1.95 -7.50 -13.73
N TYR A 38 -2.23 -6.49 -12.89
CA TYR A 38 -3.57 -6.11 -12.46
C TYR A 38 -4.14 -4.89 -13.21
N ASN A 39 -3.42 -4.28 -14.15
CA ASN A 39 -3.79 -2.97 -14.72
C ASN A 39 -5.08 -2.99 -15.56
N HIS A 40 -5.48 -4.14 -16.10
CA HIS A 40 -6.70 -4.31 -16.90
C HIS A 40 -7.69 -5.29 -16.26
N ASP A 41 -7.45 -5.62 -14.99
CA ASP A 41 -8.29 -6.55 -14.25
C ASP A 41 -9.47 -5.80 -13.62
N LYS A 42 -10.69 -6.22 -13.92
CA LYS A 42 -11.92 -5.62 -13.35
C LYS A 42 -12.05 -5.84 -11.84
N GLN A 43 -11.33 -6.83 -11.31
CA GLN A 43 -11.25 -7.15 -9.89
C GLN A 43 -10.06 -6.47 -9.20
N ALA A 44 -9.37 -5.54 -9.88
CA ALA A 44 -8.27 -4.81 -9.29
C ALA A 44 -8.34 -3.30 -9.57
N VAL A 45 -7.88 -2.54 -8.59
CA VAL A 45 -7.72 -1.09 -8.70
C VAL A 45 -6.28 -0.75 -8.38
N VAL A 46 -5.58 -0.19 -9.37
CA VAL A 46 -4.20 0.26 -9.26
C VAL A 46 -4.17 1.80 -9.28
N VAL A 47 -3.55 2.38 -8.26
CA VAL A 47 -3.35 3.84 -8.17
C VAL A 47 -1.88 4.13 -8.00
N LEU A 48 -1.32 4.99 -8.87
CA LEU A 48 0.05 5.47 -8.79
C LEU A 48 0.04 6.99 -8.78
N ILE A 49 0.56 7.58 -7.71
CA ILE A 49 0.72 9.02 -7.55
C ILE A 49 2.19 9.33 -7.29
N LYS A 50 2.72 10.33 -7.99
CA LYS A 50 4.09 10.81 -7.85
C LYS A 50 4.11 12.34 -7.77
N GLY A 51 5.18 12.88 -7.19
CA GLY A 51 5.53 14.29 -7.31
C GLY A 51 4.70 15.24 -6.43
N LYS A 52 4.45 16.46 -6.91
CA LYS A 52 4.00 17.61 -6.09
C LYS A 52 2.70 17.36 -5.29
N LYS A 53 1.82 16.46 -5.75
CA LYS A 53 0.58 16.11 -5.04
C LYS A 53 0.83 15.47 -3.66
N LEU A 54 2.00 14.87 -3.46
CA LEU A 54 2.36 14.16 -2.24
C LEU A 54 3.20 15.01 -1.27
N LYS A 55 3.69 16.19 -1.70
CA LYS A 55 4.50 17.10 -0.88
C LYS A 55 3.86 17.45 0.48
N PRO A 56 2.54 17.75 0.57
CA PRO A 56 1.91 18.07 1.86
C PRO A 56 1.99 16.95 2.90
N TYR A 57 2.20 15.71 2.45
CA TYR A 57 2.32 14.52 3.30
C TYR A 57 3.78 14.08 3.48
N ASN A 58 4.75 14.87 3.00
CA ASN A 58 6.17 14.50 2.91
C ASN A 58 6.41 13.17 2.18
N LEU A 59 5.54 12.84 1.24
CA LEU A 59 5.64 11.65 0.39
C LEU A 59 6.13 12.03 -1.01
N LEU A 60 6.78 11.08 -1.67
CA LEU A 60 7.26 11.19 -3.05
C LEU A 60 6.56 10.19 -3.97
N LEU A 61 6.18 9.04 -3.41
CA LEU A 61 5.48 7.97 -4.09
C LEU A 61 4.33 7.45 -3.24
N PHE A 62 3.20 7.21 -3.89
CA PHE A 62 2.08 6.43 -3.39
C PHE A 62 1.69 5.45 -4.48
N HIS A 63 1.79 4.15 -4.20
CA HIS A 63 1.38 3.10 -5.12
C HIS A 63 0.46 2.12 -4.40
N SER A 64 -0.83 2.15 -4.72
CA SER A 64 -1.82 1.25 -4.14
C SER A 64 -2.29 0.24 -5.18
N LEU A 65 -2.56 -0.96 -4.68
CA LEU A 65 -3.19 -2.05 -5.38
C LEU A 65 -4.25 -2.65 -4.45
N THR A 66 -5.51 -2.56 -4.86
CA THR A 66 -6.63 -3.22 -4.19
C THR A 66 -7.16 -4.31 -5.09
N ILE A 67 -7.40 -5.49 -4.52
CA ILE A 67 -7.97 -6.65 -5.21
C ILE A 67 -9.26 -7.09 -4.52
N THR A 68 -10.19 -7.64 -5.29
CA THR A 68 -11.48 -8.15 -4.79
C THR A 68 -11.83 -9.47 -5.45
N ASP A 69 -12.37 -10.43 -4.70
CA ASP A 69 -12.75 -11.78 -5.20
C ASP A 69 -11.56 -12.58 -5.77
N ARG A 70 -10.38 -12.48 -5.13
CA ARG A 70 -9.12 -13.10 -5.58
C ARG A 70 -8.33 -13.75 -4.43
N PRO A 71 -8.81 -14.87 -3.86
CA PRO A 71 -8.21 -15.47 -2.68
C PRO A 71 -6.74 -15.90 -2.87
N ASP A 72 -6.39 -16.41 -4.05
CA ASP A 72 -5.00 -16.82 -4.35
C ASP A 72 -4.05 -15.61 -4.37
N ASP A 73 -4.48 -14.47 -4.93
CA ASP A 73 -3.70 -13.24 -4.93
C ASP A 73 -3.58 -12.62 -3.54
N VAL A 74 -4.61 -12.74 -2.69
CA VAL A 74 -4.51 -12.34 -1.28
C VAL A 74 -3.40 -13.14 -0.58
N ALA A 75 -3.32 -14.46 -0.83
CA ALA A 75 -2.25 -15.28 -0.26
C ALA A 75 -0.87 -14.87 -0.77
N LEU A 76 -0.75 -14.48 -2.05
CA LEU A 76 0.49 -13.91 -2.60
C LEU A 76 0.87 -12.59 -1.93
N PHE A 77 -0.10 -11.70 -1.68
CA PHE A 77 0.15 -10.44 -0.97
C PHE A 77 0.64 -10.70 0.45
N GLU A 78 -0.04 -11.57 1.20
CA GLU A 78 0.37 -11.96 2.56
C GLU A 78 1.78 -12.54 2.57
N ALA A 79 2.12 -13.39 1.59
CA ALA A 79 3.45 -13.98 1.48
C ALA A 79 4.54 -12.94 1.23
N ALA A 80 4.31 -12.03 0.28
CA ALA A 80 5.27 -10.96 -0.03
C ALA A 80 5.44 -9.99 1.14
N VAL A 81 4.33 -9.57 1.76
CA VAL A 81 4.33 -8.67 2.92
C VAL A 81 5.11 -9.30 4.07
N ARG A 82 4.92 -10.59 4.36
CA ARG A 82 5.63 -11.29 5.43
C ARG A 82 7.14 -11.27 5.24
N VAL A 83 7.60 -11.47 4.01
CA VAL A 83 9.03 -11.43 3.68
C VAL A 83 9.60 -10.04 3.94
N ASP A 84 8.94 -8.99 3.45
CA ASP A 84 9.45 -7.63 3.59
C ASP A 84 9.30 -7.09 5.02
N SER A 85 8.20 -7.42 5.72
CA SER A 85 7.97 -6.99 7.10
C SER A 85 9.01 -7.53 8.07
N SER A 86 9.63 -8.68 7.78
CA SER A 86 10.71 -9.22 8.61
C SER A 86 11.94 -8.30 8.68
N LYS A 87 12.05 -7.35 7.73
CA LYS A 87 13.14 -6.37 7.61
C LYS A 87 12.72 -4.98 8.10
N ALA A 88 11.53 -4.84 8.69
CA ALA A 88 11.01 -3.56 9.12
C ALA A 88 11.75 -3.04 10.36
N GLU A 89 12.10 -1.76 10.35
CA GLU A 89 12.70 -1.06 11.49
C GLU A 89 11.65 -0.59 12.49
N ASN A 90 10.42 -0.34 12.01
CA ASN A 90 9.26 -0.02 12.81
C ASN A 90 8.01 -0.67 12.21
N SER A 91 7.07 -1.09 13.05
CA SER A 91 5.84 -1.71 12.60
C SER A 91 4.69 -1.51 13.58
N GLU A 92 3.48 -1.44 13.04
CA GLU A 92 2.23 -1.52 13.80
C GLU A 92 1.32 -2.56 13.13
N THR A 93 0.68 -3.42 13.92
CA THR A 93 -0.20 -4.47 13.41
C THR A 93 -1.55 -4.42 14.10
N VAL A 94 -2.60 -4.71 13.34
CA VAL A 94 -3.97 -4.80 13.84
C VAL A 94 -4.44 -6.24 13.72
N LYS A 95 -4.88 -6.82 14.84
CA LYS A 95 -5.33 -8.20 14.92
C LYS A 95 -6.85 -8.28 15.12
N SER A 96 -7.45 -9.34 14.60
CA SER A 96 -8.83 -9.75 14.86
C SER A 96 -8.82 -11.22 15.29
N GLY A 97 -9.04 -11.46 16.58
CA GLY A 97 -8.69 -12.74 17.20
C GLY A 97 -7.19 -13.01 17.04
N ASP A 98 -6.83 -14.20 16.58
CA ASP A 98 -5.43 -14.60 16.37
C ASP A 98 -4.86 -14.17 15.01
N ASN A 99 -5.70 -13.63 14.11
CA ASN A 99 -5.30 -13.27 12.76
C ASN A 99 -4.89 -11.79 12.66
N THR A 100 -3.75 -11.52 12.03
CA THR A 100 -3.36 -10.15 11.67
C THR A 100 -4.15 -9.71 10.44
N ILE A 101 -5.02 -8.72 10.60
CA ILE A 101 -5.88 -8.21 9.52
C ILE A 101 -5.30 -6.95 8.85
N ALA A 102 -4.38 -6.25 9.52
CA ALA A 102 -3.61 -5.18 8.90
C ALA A 102 -2.21 -5.10 9.48
N GLY A 103 -1.27 -4.66 8.65
CA GLY A 103 0.12 -4.43 9.02
C GLY A 103 0.64 -3.17 8.34
N TYR A 104 1.31 -2.33 9.12
CA TYR A 104 1.94 -1.10 8.68
C TYR A 104 3.41 -1.19 9.03
N TYR A 105 4.27 -1.11 8.02
CA TYR A 105 5.69 -1.40 8.15
C TYR A 105 6.51 -0.26 7.57
N GLN A 106 7.53 0.15 8.29
CA GLN A 106 8.59 1.01 7.81
C GLN A 106 9.84 0.17 7.59
N LEU A 107 10.33 0.21 6.36
CA LEU A 107 11.54 -0.47 5.93
C LEU A 107 12.69 0.53 5.86
N PRO A 108 13.95 0.06 5.99
CA PRO A 108 15.11 0.89 5.73
C PRO A 108 15.03 1.50 4.33
N PRO A 109 15.62 2.67 4.08
CA PRO A 109 15.79 3.20 2.74
C PRO A 109 16.49 2.22 1.78
N ALA A 110 16.25 2.35 0.48
CA ALA A 110 16.93 1.52 -0.53
C ALA A 110 18.44 1.80 -0.63
N SER A 111 18.87 2.98 -0.20
CA SER A 111 20.27 3.41 -0.14
C SER A 111 20.50 4.34 1.05
N PRO A 112 21.74 4.46 1.58
CA PRO A 112 22.05 5.38 2.68
C PRO A 112 21.64 6.82 2.35
N GLY A 113 20.94 7.48 3.27
CA GLY A 113 20.41 8.83 3.07
C GLY A 113 19.23 8.93 2.11
N GLY A 114 18.73 7.79 1.61
CA GLY A 114 17.54 7.70 0.78
C GLY A 114 16.25 7.91 1.55
N GLU A 115 15.15 7.74 0.83
CA GLU A 115 13.80 7.93 1.34
C GLU A 115 13.34 6.71 2.14
N ASN A 116 12.58 6.93 3.22
CA ASN A 116 11.97 5.83 3.96
C ASN A 116 10.95 5.14 3.07
N ARG A 117 10.88 3.81 3.20
CA ARG A 117 9.98 2.96 2.43
C ARG A 117 8.92 2.39 3.36
N PHE A 118 7.68 2.32 2.90
CA PHE A 118 6.59 1.81 3.72
C PHE A 118 5.74 0.80 2.96
N ILE A 119 5.27 -0.21 3.69
CA ILE A 119 4.27 -1.16 3.24
C ILE A 119 3.08 -1.07 4.19
N LEU A 120 1.92 -0.75 3.65
CA LEU A 120 0.65 -0.83 4.38
C LEU A 120 -0.17 -1.92 3.72
N PHE A 121 -0.55 -2.92 4.50
CA PHE A 121 -1.35 -4.05 4.05
C PHE A 121 -2.60 -4.16 4.92
N ARG A 122 -3.74 -4.42 4.28
CA ARG A 122 -4.99 -4.73 4.96
C ARG A 122 -5.73 -5.84 4.21
N LYS A 123 -6.01 -6.92 4.93
CA LYS A 123 -6.96 -7.95 4.51
C LYS A 123 -8.37 -7.55 4.93
N LEU A 124 -9.28 -7.53 3.97
CA LEU A 124 -10.68 -7.16 4.18
C LEU A 124 -11.55 -8.42 4.28
N SER A 125 -11.25 -9.42 3.46
CA SER A 125 -11.89 -10.73 3.44
C SER A 125 -10.88 -11.78 2.93
N PRO A 126 -11.23 -13.08 2.85
CA PRO A 126 -10.36 -14.07 2.23
C PRO A 126 -9.99 -13.75 0.77
N GLY A 127 -10.85 -13.05 0.02
CA GLY A 127 -10.63 -12.69 -1.39
C GLY A 127 -10.31 -11.22 -1.64
N ASP A 128 -10.39 -10.37 -0.60
CA ASP A 128 -10.24 -8.92 -0.75
C ASP A 128 -9.10 -8.38 0.10
N ALA A 129 -8.20 -7.62 -0.52
CA ALA A 129 -7.08 -6.99 0.17
C ALA A 129 -6.64 -5.69 -0.49
N THR A 130 -6.03 -4.83 0.30
CA THR A 130 -5.36 -3.61 -0.15
C THR A 130 -3.90 -3.67 0.27
N LEU A 131 -3.01 -3.45 -0.71
CA LEU A 131 -1.58 -3.31 -0.53
C LEU A 131 -1.16 -1.91 -1.01
N ILE A 132 -0.38 -1.21 -0.20
CA ILE A 132 0.11 0.13 -0.51
C ILE A 132 1.60 0.17 -0.24
N TYR A 133 2.34 0.65 -1.24
CA TYR A 133 3.74 1.02 -1.12
C TYR A 133 3.88 2.55 -1.13
N LEU A 134 4.70 3.07 -0.23
CA LEU A 134 4.99 4.50 -0.12
C LEU A 134 6.49 4.75 -0.03
N GLU A 135 6.91 5.92 -0.50
CA GLU A 135 8.26 6.46 -0.24
C GLU A 135 8.16 7.91 0.20
N GLY A 136 9.00 8.31 1.16
CA GLY A 136 9.18 9.73 1.49
C GLY A 136 9.95 10.02 2.77
N ARG A 137 10.18 11.31 3.02
CA ARG A 137 10.84 11.85 4.22
C ARG A 137 9.85 12.02 5.36
N THR A 138 9.29 10.91 5.80
CA THR A 138 8.33 10.82 6.90
C THR A 138 8.64 9.59 7.75
N GLN A 139 7.88 9.39 8.82
CA GLN A 139 7.98 8.22 9.70
C GLN A 139 6.62 7.52 9.78
N LEU A 140 6.63 6.23 10.15
CA LEU A 140 5.43 5.40 10.22
C LEU A 140 4.33 6.02 11.08
N ASP A 141 4.67 6.45 12.29
CA ASP A 141 3.71 7.01 13.26
C ASP A 141 2.99 8.25 12.69
N ARG A 142 3.70 9.08 11.92
CA ARG A 142 3.11 10.23 11.23
C ARG A 142 2.15 9.77 10.13
N LEU A 143 2.51 8.76 9.35
CA LEU A 143 1.63 8.21 8.31
C LEU A 143 0.36 7.60 8.91
N ILE A 144 0.50 6.82 9.98
CA ILE A 144 -0.65 6.24 10.69
C ILE A 144 -1.56 7.35 11.21
N ASN A 145 -1.00 8.41 11.79
CA ASN A 145 -1.80 9.54 12.25
C ASN A 145 -2.52 10.29 11.13
N LEU A 146 -1.90 10.43 9.96
CA LEU A 146 -2.50 11.13 8.81
C LEU A 146 -3.58 10.30 8.10
N PHE A 147 -3.35 9.01 7.92
CA PHE A 147 -4.18 8.16 7.06
C PHE A 147 -5.13 7.24 7.83
N ILE A 148 -4.79 6.86 9.06
CA ILE A 148 -5.51 5.85 9.85
C ILE A 148 -6.22 6.48 11.04
N ASN A 149 -5.51 7.28 11.84
CA ASN A 149 -6.07 7.90 13.06
C ASN A 149 -6.71 9.25 12.79
N LYS A 150 -7.31 9.46 11.61
CA LYS A 150 -8.16 10.63 11.41
C LYS A 150 -9.36 10.50 12.36
N LYS A 151 -9.20 11.03 13.58
CA LYS A 151 -10.28 11.27 14.52
C LYS A 151 -11.32 12.09 13.76
N GLN A 152 -12.55 11.60 13.87
CA GLN A 152 -13.77 12.17 13.33
C GLN A 152 -13.86 13.68 13.53
#